data_AF-A0A8S1ENG3-F1
#
_entry.id   AF-A0A8S1ENG3-F1
#
_cell.length_a   1.000
_cell.length_b   1.000
_cell.length_c   1.000
_cell.angle_alpha   90.00
_cell.angle_beta   90.00
_cell.angle_gamma   90.00
#
_symmetry.space_group_name_H-M   'P 1'
#
loop_
_entity.id
_entity.type
_entity.pdbx_description
1 polymer ?
#
loop_
_entity_poly.entity_id
_entity_poly.type
_entity_poly.pdbx_seq_one_letter_code
_entity_poly.pdbx_strand_id
1 'polypeptide(L)'
;MDSSQLLCLVVLSIVSFIFIKSYFTNEKSSKSAERSRRSNASESRSDEISDKPEGSVKLHTMIELRKMPMGELQTHNIQFGKITDRYWREIFRRQNNIHQPDHINVARLQTSNILTILDESLPHGAMHELTIIGLPSKTFSNRKSEVIRYLRDRLSSYPQYDILYQSNEVLSIVKTQS
;
A
#
# COMPACT_ATOMS: atom_id res chain seq x y z
N MET A 1 -20.67 4.33 -47.27
CA MET A 1 -19.92 4.07 -46.03
C MET A 1 -20.95 4.03 -44.93
N ASP A 2 -21.15 2.88 -44.32
CA ASP A 2 -22.27 2.67 -43.40
C ASP A 2 -21.98 3.30 -42.04
N SER A 3 -23.03 3.74 -41.34
CA SER A 3 -22.91 4.38 -40.02
C SER A 3 -22.14 3.51 -39.00
N SER A 4 -22.19 2.18 -39.16
CA SER A 4 -21.44 1.21 -38.37
C SER A 4 -19.93 1.23 -38.67
N GLN A 5 -19.54 1.44 -39.93
CA GLN A 5 -18.13 1.55 -40.33
C GLN A 5 -17.52 2.86 -39.82
N LEU A 6 -18.31 3.94 -39.83
CA LEU A 6 -17.87 5.25 -39.34
C LEU A 6 -17.67 5.22 -37.82
N LEU A 7 -18.57 4.57 -37.07
CA LEU A 7 -18.41 4.35 -35.64
C LEU A 7 -17.18 3.49 -35.32
N CYS A 8 -16.96 2.42 -36.10
CA CYS A 8 -15.80 1.55 -35.93
C CYS A 8 -14.47 2.31 -36.12
N LEU A 9 -14.38 3.16 -37.14
CA LEU A 9 -13.21 4.00 -37.38
C LEU A 9 -12.96 5.02 -36.26
N VAL A 10 -14.02 5.59 -35.69
CA VAL A 10 -13.91 6.51 -34.54
C VAL A 10 -13.38 5.77 -33.31
N VAL A 11 -13.91 4.57 -33.03
CA VAL A 11 -13.44 3.75 -31.90
C VAL A 11 -11.98 3.34 -32.08
N LEU A 12 -11.59 2.89 -33.28
CA LEU A 12 -10.21 2.52 -33.59
C LEU A 12 -9.24 3.71 -33.47
N SER A 13 -9.68 4.91 -33.85
CA SER A 13 -8.91 6.15 -33.70
C SER A 13 -8.68 6.48 -32.21
N ILE A 14 -9.72 6.36 -31.37
CA ILE A 14 -9.61 6.63 -29.93
C ILE A 14 -8.68 5.62 -29.25
N VAL A 15 -8.82 4.33 -29.56
CA VAL A 15 -7.97 3.28 -29.00
C VAL A 15 -6.51 3.50 -29.40
N SER A 16 -6.25 3.79 -30.68
CA SER A 16 -4.89 4.07 -31.17
C SER A 16 -4.26 5.29 -30.48
N PHE A 17 -5.04 6.34 -30.24
CA PHE A 17 -4.57 7.54 -29.53
C PHE A 17 -4.16 7.24 -28.08
N ILE A 18 -4.93 6.39 -27.37
CA ILE A 18 -4.61 5.95 -26.01
C ILE A 18 -3.33 5.13 -25.99
N PHE A 19 -3.16 4.21 -26.94
CA PHE A 19 -1.95 3.38 -27.04
C PHE A 19 -0.69 4.20 -27.32
N ILE A 20 -0.74 5.16 -28.24
CA ILE A 20 0.40 6.05 -28.55
C ILE A 20 0.77 6.87 -27.32
N LYS A 21 -0.22 7.42 -26.60
CA LYS A 21 0.04 8.23 -25.41
C LYS A 21 0.67 7.39 -24.29
N SER A 22 0.19 6.16 -24.08
CA SER A 22 0.74 5.21 -23.12
C SER A 22 2.20 4.86 -23.44
N TYR A 23 2.50 4.58 -24.71
CA TYR A 23 3.85 4.25 -25.17
C TYR A 23 4.85 5.39 -24.93
N PHE A 24 4.50 6.63 -25.31
CA PHE A 24 5.38 7.79 -25.12
C PHE A 24 5.60 8.17 -23.65
N THR A 25 4.63 7.90 -22.76
CA THR A 25 4.81 8.19 -21.32
C THR A 25 5.69 7.19 -20.58
N ASN A 26 5.92 6.00 -21.15
CA ASN A 26 6.65 4.93 -20.46
C ASN A 26 8.17 4.95 -20.71
N GLU A 27 8.66 5.80 -21.62
CA GLU A 27 10.07 5.83 -22.03
C GLU A 27 11.00 6.62 -21.08
N LYS A 28 10.49 7.22 -20.00
CA LYS A 28 11.28 8.08 -19.09
C LYS A 28 11.55 7.54 -17.69
N SER A 29 11.35 6.25 -17.42
CA SER A 29 11.71 5.66 -16.12
C SER A 29 12.49 4.36 -16.25
N SER A 30 13.70 4.44 -16.80
CA SER A 30 14.73 3.44 -16.51
C SER A 30 16.05 4.15 -16.19
N LYS A 31 16.43 4.13 -14.91
CA LYS A 31 17.81 4.16 -14.38
C LYS A 31 17.78 4.30 -12.86
N SER A 32 18.05 3.19 -12.17
CA SER A 32 19.16 3.07 -11.21
C SER A 32 18.83 2.00 -10.16
N ALA A 33 19.16 0.75 -10.51
CA ALA A 33 19.51 -0.28 -9.54
C ALA A 33 20.99 -0.58 -9.81
N GLU A 34 21.88 -0.24 -8.88
CA GLU A 34 23.19 -0.90 -8.72
C GLU A 34 23.80 -0.51 -7.36
N ARG A 35 23.76 -1.45 -6.41
CA ARG A 35 24.91 -1.92 -5.61
C ARG A 35 25.59 -0.94 -4.64
N SER A 36 25.47 -1.23 -3.34
CA SER A 36 26.66 -1.40 -2.49
C SER A 36 26.35 -2.18 -1.20
N ARG A 37 26.82 -3.44 -1.17
CA ARG A 37 27.09 -4.18 0.08
C ARG A 37 28.48 -3.75 0.56
N ARG A 38 28.60 -3.32 1.81
CA ARG A 38 29.78 -3.58 2.65
C ARG A 38 29.46 -3.33 4.13
N SER A 39 29.80 -4.33 4.93
CA SER A 39 29.89 -4.33 6.38
C SER A 39 30.95 -3.35 6.88
N ASN A 40 30.81 -2.87 8.12
CA ASN A 40 31.78 -3.07 9.19
C ASN A 40 31.27 -2.46 10.51
N ALA A 41 31.49 -3.22 11.59
CA ALA A 41 31.28 -2.81 12.97
C ALA A 41 32.58 -2.18 13.53
N SER A 42 32.44 -1.13 14.34
CA SER A 42 33.29 -0.83 15.52
C SER A 42 32.89 0.50 16.19
N GLU A 43 32.32 0.38 17.38
CA GLU A 43 32.63 1.10 18.64
C GLU A 43 33.54 2.35 18.62
N SER A 44 33.04 3.51 19.06
CA SER A 44 33.46 4.22 20.31
C SER A 44 33.13 5.74 20.32
N ARG A 45 32.61 6.18 21.48
CA ARG A 45 32.68 7.47 22.21
C ARG A 45 32.68 8.84 21.48
N SER A 46 31.69 9.62 21.92
CA SER A 46 31.70 11.04 22.33
C SER A 46 32.52 12.05 21.51
N ASP A 47 31.85 13.05 20.95
CA ASP A 47 31.91 14.41 21.50
C ASP A 47 30.86 15.34 20.87
N GLU A 48 30.50 16.30 21.70
CA GLU A 48 29.47 17.33 21.58
C GLU A 48 29.86 18.42 20.56
N ILE A 49 28.88 18.98 19.84
CA ILE A 49 28.67 20.42 19.51
C ILE A 49 28.02 20.62 18.13
N SER A 50 26.86 21.29 18.19
CA SER A 50 26.27 22.27 17.26
C SER A 50 26.29 22.01 15.75
N ASP A 51 25.11 21.68 15.22
CA ASP A 51 24.27 22.68 14.53
C ASP A 51 22.93 22.04 14.21
N LYS A 52 21.89 22.39 14.98
CA LYS A 52 20.52 22.00 14.63
C LYS A 52 20.07 22.91 13.50
N PRO A 53 19.75 22.40 12.30
CA PRO A 53 19.05 23.21 11.32
C PRO A 53 17.69 23.62 11.90
N GLU A 54 17.48 24.93 12.00
CA GLU A 54 16.19 25.54 12.29
C GLU A 54 15.15 24.95 11.32
N GLY A 55 14.15 24.23 11.87
CA GLY A 55 13.09 23.59 11.09
C GLY A 55 12.85 22.11 11.39
N SER A 56 13.58 21.49 12.33
CA SER A 56 13.28 20.12 12.78
C SER A 56 11.88 20.07 13.42
N VAL A 57 10.90 19.58 12.65
CA VAL A 57 9.56 19.26 13.16
C VAL A 57 9.71 18.25 14.30
N LYS A 58 9.39 18.68 15.53
CA LYS A 58 9.42 17.80 16.69
C LYS A 58 8.27 16.78 16.59
N LEU A 59 8.60 15.56 16.19
CA LEU A 59 7.65 14.45 16.11
C LEU A 59 7.43 13.81 17.49
N HIS A 60 6.23 13.29 17.71
CA HIS A 60 5.88 12.57 18.94
C HIS A 60 6.67 11.27 19.09
N THR A 61 7.03 10.95 20.34
CA THR A 61 7.66 9.67 20.68
C THR A 61 6.65 8.53 20.63
N MET A 62 7.11 7.27 20.50
CA MET A 62 6.19 6.11 20.49
C MET A 62 5.39 5.98 21.79
N ILE A 63 5.93 6.44 22.92
CA ILE A 63 5.24 6.41 24.21
C ILE A 63 4.11 7.44 24.24
N GLU A 64 4.33 8.64 23.68
CA GLU A 64 3.30 9.66 23.51
C GLU A 64 2.20 9.17 22.56
N LEU A 65 2.59 8.59 21.42
CA LEU A 65 1.64 8.05 20.44
C LEU A 65 0.73 6.98 21.04
N ARG A 66 1.21 6.16 21.97
CA ARG A 66 0.39 5.12 22.66
C ARG A 66 -0.64 5.70 23.62
N LYS A 67 -0.44 6.92 24.12
CA LYS A 67 -1.36 7.61 25.04
C LYS A 67 -2.33 8.55 24.31
N MET A 68 -1.99 8.95 23.10
CA MET A 68 -2.79 9.87 22.28
C MET A 68 -4.15 9.25 21.89
N PRO A 69 -5.27 9.99 21.90
CA PRO A 69 -6.56 9.48 21.43
C PRO A 69 -6.57 9.26 19.91
N MET A 70 -7.48 8.41 19.43
CA MET A 70 -7.56 8.04 18.00
C MET A 70 -7.78 9.25 17.08
N GLY A 71 -8.61 10.21 17.50
CA GLY A 71 -8.88 11.42 16.71
C GLY A 71 -7.62 12.26 16.48
N GLU A 72 -6.81 12.47 17.53
CA GLU A 72 -5.55 13.21 17.44
C GLU A 72 -4.53 12.48 16.57
N LEU A 73 -4.43 11.15 16.68
CA LEU A 73 -3.57 10.35 15.80
C LEU A 73 -3.94 10.54 14.32
N GLN A 74 -5.24 10.59 14.00
CA GLN A 74 -5.71 10.84 12.63
C GLN A 74 -5.37 12.24 12.16
N THR A 75 -5.57 13.27 13.00
CA THR A 75 -5.20 14.65 12.70
C THR A 75 -3.70 14.77 12.41
N HIS A 76 -2.85 14.19 13.26
CA HIS A 76 -1.41 14.22 13.04
C HIS A 76 -0.97 13.36 11.85
N ASN A 77 -1.65 12.26 11.55
CA ASN A 77 -1.38 11.51 10.33
C ASN A 77 -1.68 12.33 9.07
N ILE A 78 -2.72 13.15 9.07
CA ILE A 78 -3.00 14.06 7.95
C ILE A 78 -1.89 15.10 7.82
N GLN A 79 -1.41 15.65 8.95
CA GLN A 79 -0.40 16.69 8.98
C GLN A 79 1.00 16.19 8.61
N PHE A 80 1.40 15.02 9.11
CA PHE A 80 2.77 14.52 9.08
C PHE A 80 2.94 13.20 8.35
N GLY A 81 1.87 12.58 7.85
CA GLY A 81 1.90 11.25 7.23
C GLY A 81 2.77 11.15 5.97
N LYS A 82 3.10 12.28 5.34
CA LYS A 82 4.07 12.34 4.23
C LYS A 82 5.53 12.26 4.68
N ILE A 83 5.80 12.58 5.94
CA ILE A 83 7.14 12.69 6.53
C ILE A 83 7.44 11.45 7.39
N THR A 84 6.42 10.89 8.03
CA THR A 84 6.59 9.75 8.92
C THR A 84 5.40 8.80 8.86
N ASP A 85 5.69 7.52 9.04
CA ASP A 85 4.70 6.44 9.10
C ASP A 85 4.15 6.18 10.50
N ARG A 86 4.77 6.77 11.53
CA ARG A 86 4.50 6.48 12.95
C ARG A 86 3.02 6.58 13.31
N TYR A 87 2.34 7.61 12.80
CA TYR A 87 0.93 7.87 13.13
C TYR A 87 -0.01 6.82 12.51
N TRP A 88 0.10 6.55 11.21
CA TRP A 88 -0.76 5.55 10.58
C TRP A 88 -0.44 4.13 11.07
N ARG A 89 0.83 3.83 11.41
CA ARG A 89 1.21 2.55 12.01
C ARG A 89 0.59 2.36 13.38
N GLU A 90 0.56 3.40 14.22
CA GLU A 90 -0.09 3.32 15.53
C GLU A 90 -1.62 3.22 15.40
N ILE A 91 -2.24 3.93 14.45
CA ILE A 91 -3.66 3.77 14.11
C ILE A 91 -3.93 2.32 13.72
N PHE A 92 -3.15 1.78 12.78
CA PHE A 92 -3.25 0.40 12.30
C PHE A 92 -3.11 -0.61 13.44
N ARG A 93 -2.08 -0.48 14.28
CA ARG A 93 -1.84 -1.34 15.44
C ARG A 93 -3.06 -1.38 16.36
N ARG A 94 -3.62 -0.22 16.71
CA ARG A 94 -4.79 -0.15 17.60
C ARG A 94 -6.04 -0.75 16.98
N GLN A 95 -6.25 -0.55 15.68
CA GLN A 95 -7.37 -1.16 14.97
C GLN A 95 -7.27 -2.67 14.92
N ASN A 96 -6.07 -3.21 14.74
CA ASN A 96 -5.87 -4.65 14.53
C ASN A 96 -5.65 -5.43 15.82
N ASN A 97 -5.35 -4.76 16.93
CA ASN A 97 -5.20 -5.41 18.25
C ASN A 97 -6.48 -6.07 18.78
N ILE A 98 -7.64 -5.76 18.21
CA ILE A 98 -8.94 -6.36 18.59
C ILE A 98 -9.40 -7.47 17.64
N HIS A 99 -8.68 -7.68 16.53
CA HIS A 99 -9.05 -8.65 15.50
C HIS A 99 -8.23 -9.94 15.65
N GLN A 100 -8.69 -11.01 15.00
CA GLN A 100 -7.93 -12.25 14.94
C GLN A 100 -6.62 -12.04 14.17
N PRO A 101 -5.54 -12.81 14.45
CA PRO A 101 -4.23 -12.59 13.85
C PRO A 101 -4.20 -12.68 12.31
N ASP A 102 -5.13 -13.43 11.73
CA ASP A 102 -5.34 -13.63 10.30
C ASP A 102 -6.27 -12.57 9.67
N HIS A 103 -6.75 -11.60 10.46
CA HIS A 103 -7.62 -10.53 10.00
C HIS A 103 -6.89 -9.18 10.02
N ILE A 104 -6.90 -8.49 8.89
CA ILE A 104 -6.31 -7.16 8.73
C ILE A 104 -7.39 -6.13 8.42
N ASN A 105 -7.66 -5.25 9.38
CA ASN A 105 -8.51 -4.09 9.24
C ASN A 105 -7.76 -2.89 8.68
N VAL A 106 -8.22 -2.41 7.52
CA VAL A 106 -7.60 -1.32 6.76
C VAL A 106 -8.47 -0.06 6.66
N ALA A 107 -9.58 0.02 7.40
CA ALA A 107 -10.60 1.06 7.22
C ALA A 107 -10.09 2.51 7.30
N ARG A 108 -9.08 2.78 8.14
CA ARG A 108 -8.55 4.14 8.36
C ARG A 108 -7.23 4.38 7.63
N LEU A 109 -6.82 3.46 6.75
CA LEU A 109 -5.59 3.58 5.98
C LEU A 109 -5.83 4.12 4.58
N GLN A 110 -4.83 4.86 4.10
CA GLN A 110 -4.73 5.25 2.69
C GLN A 110 -4.22 4.06 1.86
N THR A 111 -4.54 4.04 0.57
CA THR A 111 -4.20 2.93 -0.33
C THR A 111 -2.73 2.54 -0.26
N SER A 112 -1.80 3.51 -0.30
CA SER A 112 -0.36 3.27 -0.20
C SER A 112 0.02 2.46 1.05
N ASN A 113 -0.55 2.85 2.20
CA ASN A 113 -0.23 2.23 3.48
C ASN A 113 -0.85 0.83 3.59
N ILE A 114 -2.00 0.61 2.94
CA ILE A 114 -2.58 -0.73 2.81
C ILE A 114 -1.61 -1.64 2.05
N LEU A 115 -1.09 -1.18 0.91
CA LEU A 115 -0.14 -1.97 0.13
C LEU A 115 1.15 -2.26 0.93
N THR A 116 1.65 -1.28 1.70
CA THR A 116 2.79 -1.50 2.60
C THR A 116 2.50 -2.59 3.64
N ILE A 117 1.33 -2.55 4.30
CA ILE A 117 0.94 -3.58 5.26
C ILE A 117 0.79 -4.94 4.59
N LEU A 118 0.22 -5.01 3.39
CA LEU A 118 0.09 -6.28 2.67
C LEU A 118 1.45 -6.85 2.27
N ASP A 119 2.41 -6.01 1.88
CA ASP A 119 3.78 -6.44 1.57
C ASP A 119 4.51 -6.98 2.82
N GLU A 120 4.26 -6.36 3.98
CA GLU A 120 4.79 -6.80 5.28
C GLU A 120 4.10 -8.10 5.78
N SER A 121 2.81 -8.24 5.53
CA SER A 121 1.99 -9.35 6.07
C SER A 121 2.01 -10.60 5.18
N LEU A 122 2.24 -10.44 3.88
CA LEU A 122 2.31 -11.54 2.92
C LEU A 122 3.78 -11.93 2.71
N PRO A 123 4.28 -12.99 3.39
CA PRO A 123 5.67 -13.38 3.27
C PRO A 123 6.02 -13.70 1.80
N HIS A 124 7.28 -13.51 1.44
CA HIS A 124 7.83 -13.91 0.14
C HIS A 124 7.94 -15.45 -0.02
N GLY A 125 7.22 -16.22 0.82
CA GLY A 125 7.31 -17.68 0.94
C GLY A 125 5.94 -18.30 1.19
N ALA A 126 5.81 -19.17 2.21
CA ALA A 126 4.54 -19.83 2.51
C ALA A 126 3.43 -18.82 2.86
N MET A 127 2.49 -18.64 1.93
CA MET A 127 1.32 -17.79 2.09
C MET A 127 0.40 -18.39 3.17
N HIS A 128 -0.14 -17.54 4.04
CA HIS A 128 -1.16 -17.93 5.01
C HIS A 128 -2.50 -17.35 4.56
N GLU A 129 -3.59 -17.97 5.01
CA GLU A 129 -4.91 -17.39 4.79
C GLU A 129 -5.01 -16.04 5.51
N LEU A 130 -5.56 -15.05 4.82
CA LEU A 130 -5.61 -13.68 5.28
C LEU A 130 -6.94 -13.06 4.91
N THR A 131 -7.64 -12.49 5.88
CA THR A 131 -8.90 -11.78 5.67
C THR A 131 -8.69 -10.28 5.83
N ILE A 132 -8.91 -9.52 4.77
CA ILE A 132 -8.80 -8.07 4.73
C ILE A 132 -10.20 -7.47 4.89
N ILE A 133 -10.37 -6.63 5.90
CA ILE A 133 -11.66 -5.98 6.25
C ILE A 133 -11.54 -4.45 6.22
N GLY A 134 -12.67 -3.77 6.04
CA GLY A 134 -12.72 -2.31 6.05
C GLY A 134 -12.31 -1.68 4.71
N LEU A 135 -12.37 -2.46 3.62
CA LEU A 135 -12.31 -1.88 2.29
C LEU A 135 -13.62 -1.15 1.98
N PRO A 136 -13.60 -0.08 1.17
CA PRO A 136 -14.84 0.64 0.84
C PRO A 136 -15.84 -0.27 0.13
N SER A 137 -17.11 -0.24 0.55
CA SER A 137 -18.21 -1.04 -0.02
C SER A 137 -18.52 -0.74 -1.48
N LYS A 138 -18.14 0.44 -1.98
CA LYS A 138 -18.39 0.84 -3.37
C LYS A 138 -17.66 -0.11 -4.34
N THR A 139 -18.43 -0.77 -5.21
CA THR A 139 -17.96 -1.77 -6.19
C THR A 139 -16.82 -1.29 -7.09
N PHE A 140 -16.70 0.03 -7.33
CA PHE A 140 -15.65 0.64 -8.15
C PHE A 140 -14.80 1.65 -7.35
N SER A 141 -14.56 1.36 -6.07
CA SER A 141 -13.61 2.16 -5.31
C SER A 141 -12.20 1.94 -5.84
N ASN A 142 -11.53 3.02 -6.27
CA ASN A 142 -10.12 2.99 -6.70
C ASN A 142 -9.23 2.26 -5.70
N ARG A 143 -9.49 2.45 -4.40
CA ARG A 143 -8.77 1.77 -3.31
C ARG A 143 -8.96 0.25 -3.35
N LYS A 144 -10.20 -0.20 -3.51
CA LYS A 144 -10.53 -1.64 -3.57
C LYS A 144 -9.91 -2.27 -4.81
N SER A 145 -10.07 -1.64 -5.98
CA SER A 145 -9.48 -2.11 -7.24
C SER A 145 -7.96 -2.24 -7.15
N GLU A 146 -7.28 -1.25 -6.54
CA GLU A 146 -5.83 -1.27 -6.42
C GLU A 146 -5.33 -2.37 -5.48
N VAL A 147 -6.02 -2.60 -4.35
CA VAL A 147 -5.72 -3.71 -3.45
C VAL A 147 -5.90 -5.06 -4.15
N ILE A 148 -7.01 -5.24 -4.88
CA ILE A 148 -7.26 -6.47 -5.65
C ILE A 148 -6.18 -6.69 -6.71
N ARG A 149 -5.81 -5.63 -7.44
CA ARG A 149 -4.76 -5.69 -8.47
C ARG A 149 -3.44 -6.12 -7.85
N TYR A 150 -3.02 -5.48 -6.77
CA TYR A 150 -1.80 -5.83 -6.03
C TYR A 150 -1.81 -7.28 -5.58
N LEU A 151 -2.92 -7.74 -4.99
CA LEU A 151 -3.03 -9.14 -4.53
C LEU A 151 -2.97 -10.13 -5.69
N ARG A 152 -3.63 -9.86 -6.82
CA ARG A 152 -3.54 -10.71 -8.02
C ARG A 152 -2.12 -10.80 -8.55
N ASP A 153 -1.44 -9.65 -8.67
CA ASP A 153 -0.06 -9.60 -9.11
C ASP A 153 0.84 -10.42 -8.17
N ARG A 154 0.62 -10.30 -6.85
CA ARG A 154 1.38 -11.03 -5.83
C ARG A 154 1.08 -12.54 -5.82
N LEU A 155 -0.18 -12.93 -5.99
CA LEU A 155 -0.63 -14.32 -5.99
C LEU A 155 -0.39 -15.05 -7.32
N SER A 156 0.00 -14.33 -8.39
CA SER A 156 0.35 -14.94 -9.68
C SER A 156 1.43 -16.03 -9.57
N SER A 157 2.28 -15.95 -8.55
CA SER A 157 3.33 -16.93 -8.24
C SER A 157 2.87 -18.07 -7.32
N TYR A 158 1.62 -18.04 -6.85
CA TYR A 158 1.04 -18.97 -5.87
C TYR A 158 -0.32 -19.48 -6.37
N PRO A 159 -0.35 -20.38 -7.38
CA PRO A 159 -1.59 -20.83 -8.03
C PRO A 159 -2.55 -21.58 -7.09
N GLN A 160 -2.07 -22.04 -5.94
CA GLN A 160 -2.85 -22.69 -4.90
C GLN A 160 -3.58 -21.71 -3.97
N TYR A 161 -3.54 -20.40 -4.22
CA TYR A 161 -4.27 -19.39 -3.46
C TYR A 161 -5.15 -18.55 -4.39
N ASP A 162 -6.34 -18.21 -3.91
CA ASP A 162 -7.28 -17.35 -4.64
C ASP A 162 -7.87 -16.27 -3.72
N ILE A 163 -8.42 -15.23 -4.35
CA ILE A 163 -9.08 -14.11 -3.68
C ILE A 163 -10.58 -14.37 -3.66
N LEU A 164 -11.11 -14.71 -2.49
CA LEU A 164 -12.54 -14.86 -2.26
C LEU A 164 -13.16 -13.53 -1.81
N TYR A 165 -14.25 -13.14 -2.47
CA TYR A 165 -15.06 -12.00 -2.07
C TYR A 165 -16.16 -12.48 -1.13
N GLN A 166 -16.00 -12.25 0.17
CA GLN A 166 -17.03 -12.61 1.14
C GLN A 166 -18.17 -11.56 1.18
N SER A 167 -17.82 -10.29 1.04
CA SER A 167 -18.79 -9.19 0.97
C SER A 167 -18.21 -7.99 0.23
N ASN A 168 -19.00 -6.91 0.12
CA ASN A 168 -18.53 -5.68 -0.50
C ASN A 168 -17.32 -5.04 0.22
N GLU A 169 -17.10 -5.35 1.50
CA GLU A 169 -16.06 -4.73 2.34
C GLU A 169 -14.99 -5.71 2.85
N VAL A 170 -15.14 -7.00 2.54
CA VAL A 170 -14.30 -8.10 3.03
C VAL A 170 -13.76 -8.94 1.88
N LEU A 171 -12.45 -9.16 1.88
CA LEU A 171 -11.73 -10.03 0.96
C LEU A 171 -10.93 -11.05 1.75
N SER A 172 -10.89 -12.30 1.30
CA SER A 172 -10.04 -13.32 1.91
C SER A 172 -9.12 -13.93 0.86
N ILE A 173 -7.87 -14.15 1.24
CA ILE A 173 -6.93 -15.00 0.51
C ILE A 173 -7.06 -16.38 1.12
N VAL A 174 -7.50 -17.34 0.31
CA VAL A 174 -7.77 -18.71 0.76
C VAL A 174 -6.98 -19.70 -0.08
N LYS A 175 -6.58 -20.82 0.53
CA LYS A 175 -5.92 -21.88 -0.22
C LYS A 175 -6.97 -22.66 -1.01
N THR A 176 -6.80 -22.79 -2.33
CA THR A 176 -7.64 -23.65 -3.14
C THR A 176 -7.36 -25.10 -2.75
N GLN A 177 -8.40 -25.81 -2.29
CA GLN A 177 -8.29 -27.24 -2.04
C GLN A 177 -8.07 -27.93 -3.39
N SER A 178 -7.02 -28.75 -3.47
CA SER A 178 -6.72 -29.64 -4.62
C SER A 178 -7.32 -31.01 -4.36
#